data_AF-A0A949IC98-F1
#
_entry.id   AF-A0A949IC98-F1
#
_cell.length_a   1.000
_cell.length_b   1.000
_cell.length_c   1.000
_cell.angle_alpha   90.00
_cell.angle_beta   90.00
_cell.angle_gamma   90.00
#
_symmetry.space_group_name_H-M   'P 1'
#
loop_
_entity.id
_entity.type
_entity.pdbx_description
1 polymer ?
#
loop_
_entity_poly.entity_id
_entity_poly.type
_entity_poly.pdbx_seq_one_letter_code
_entity_poly.pdbx_strand_id
1 'polypeptide(L)' 'MEPLLLIKAAVMGVVEGLTEFLPVSSTGHLILTGALLGFTGEKSKVFEIAIQSGAIFAVILFYWQRLWGTLLGLG' A
#
# COMPACT_ATOMS: atom_id res chain seq x y z
N MET A 1 -22.38 5.51 -1.80
CA MET A 1 -20.95 5.30 -2.08
C MET A 1 -20.72 5.70 -3.52
N GLU A 2 -19.82 6.65 -3.78
CA GLU A 2 -19.50 7.09 -5.14
C GLU A 2 -18.64 6.00 -5.82
N PRO A 3 -19.12 5.30 -6.87
CA PRO A 3 -18.35 4.23 -7.53
C PRO A 3 -16.99 4.72 -8.04
N LEU A 4 -16.93 5.99 -8.45
CA LEU A 4 -15.70 6.65 -8.88
C LEU A 4 -14.63 6.69 -7.77
N LEU A 5 -15.03 6.86 -6.51
CA LEU A 5 -14.11 6.87 -5.38
C LEU A 5 -13.46 5.49 -5.16
N LEU A 6 -14.23 4.42 -5.31
CA LEU A 6 -13.73 3.05 -5.20
C LEU A 6 -12.72 2.73 -6.30
N ILE A 7 -12.97 3.20 -7.52
CA ILE A 7 -12.02 3.05 -8.63
C ILE A 7 -10.72 3.79 -8.32
N LYS A 8 -10.78 5.04 -7.85
CA LYS A 8 -9.58 5.80 -7.44
C LYS A 8 -8.81 5.06 -6.35
N ALA A 9 -9.49 4.55 -5.32
CA ALA A 9 -8.88 3.78 -4.24
C ALA A 9 -8.22 2.48 -4.74
N ALA A 10 -8.86 1.78 -5.66
CA ALA A 10 -8.29 0.57 -6.29
C ALA A 10 -7.02 0.90 -7.09
N VAL A 11 -7.03 1.97 -7.89
CA VAL A 11 -5.85 2.40 -8.65
C VAL A 11 -4.70 2.78 -7.71
N MET A 12 -4.98 3.56 -6.66
CA MET A 12 -3.98 3.92 -5.65
C MET A 12 -3.40 2.70 -4.95
N GLY A 13 -4.24 1.72 -4.59
CA GLY A 13 -3.79 0.46 -3.98
C GLY A 13 -2.93 -0.40 -4.91
N VAL A 14 -3.24 -0.42 -6.21
CA VAL A 14 -2.39 -1.12 -7.21
C VAL A 14 -1.04 -0.42 -7.35
N VAL A 15 -1.01 0.92 -7.41
CA VAL A 15 0.25 1.67 -7.48
C VAL A 15 1.10 1.40 -6.26
N GLU A 16 0.54 1.46 -5.05
CA GLU A 16 1.26 1.14 -3.82
C GLU A 16 1.80 -0.30 -3.83
N GLY A 17 0.95 -1.29 -4.06
CA GLY A 17 1.35 -2.69 -4.04
C GLY A 17 2.41 -3.05 -5.08
N LEU A 18 2.45 -2.35 -6.23
CA LEU A 18 3.47 -2.54 -7.25
C LEU A 18 4.78 -1.79 -6.96
N THR A 19 4.73 -0.65 -6.26
CA THR A 19 5.90 0.22 -6.11
C THR A 19 6.57 0.11 -4.75
N GLU A 20 5.88 -0.39 -3.72
CA GLU A 20 6.41 -0.50 -2.35
C GLU A 20 7.58 -1.49 -2.24
N PHE A 21 7.58 -2.53 -3.08
CA PHE A 21 8.63 -3.55 -3.07
C PHE A 21 9.74 -3.29 -4.10
N LEU A 22 9.57 -2.29 -4.96
CA LEU A 22 10.54 -1.92 -5.97
C LEU A 22 11.35 -0.70 -5.49
N PRO A 23 12.64 -0.58 -5.85
CA PRO A 23 13.47 0.56 -5.45
C PRO A 23 13.18 1.81 -6.30
N VAL A 24 11.91 2.24 -6.35
CA VAL A 24 11.40 3.30 -7.23
C VAL A 24 10.63 4.40 -6.50
N SER A 25 10.55 4.35 -5.17
CA SER A 25 9.77 5.26 -4.30
C SER A 25 8.26 5.22 -4.54
N SER A 26 7.55 4.48 -3.69
CA SER A 26 6.09 4.39 -3.69
C SER A 26 5.41 5.73 -3.38
N THR A 27 5.94 6.48 -2.41
CA THR A 27 5.41 7.81 -2.04
C THR A 27 5.35 8.77 -3.21
N GLY A 28 6.38 8.82 -4.06
CA GLY A 28 6.39 9.69 -5.24
C GLY A 28 5.31 9.30 -6.25
N HIS A 29 5.13 8.01 -6.48
CA HIS A 29 4.11 7.49 -7.40
C HIS A 29 2.69 7.71 -6.87
N LEU A 30 2.46 7.59 -5.56
CA LEU A 30 1.17 7.91 -4.94
C LEU A 30 0.83 9.40 -5.03
N ILE A 31 1.79 10.30 -4.79
CA ILE A 31 1.57 11.75 -4.94
C ILE A 31 1.19 12.09 -6.38
N LEU A 32 1.92 11.55 -7.36
CA LEU A 32 1.66 11.81 -8.78
C LEU A 32 0.30 11.23 -9.20
N THR A 33 0.03 9.98 -8.86
CA THR A 33 -1.23 9.31 -9.21
C THR A 33 -2.41 9.98 -8.53
N GLY A 34 -2.28 10.36 -7.25
CA GLY A 34 -3.27 11.11 -6.50
C GLY A 34 -3.58 12.47 -7.13
N ALA A 35 -2.57 13.19 -7.61
CA ALA A 35 -2.76 14.45 -8.34
C ALA A 35 -3.51 14.23 -9.67
N LEU A 36 -3.15 13.20 -10.45
CA LEU A 36 -3.81 12.86 -11.71
C LEU A 36 -5.28 12.45 -11.55
N LEU A 37 -5.59 11.75 -10.46
CA LEU A 37 -6.95 11.29 -10.15
C LEU A 37 -7.79 12.35 -9.43
N GLY A 38 -7.22 13.50 -9.06
CA GLY A 38 -7.85 14.46 -8.16
C GLY A 38 -8.20 13.83 -6.80
N PHE A 39 -7.39 12.88 -6.35
CA PHE A 39 -7.49 12.21 -5.06
C PHE A 39 -6.56 12.91 -4.06
N THR A 40 -6.85 14.17 -3.75
CA THR A 40 -6.01 15.02 -2.91
C THR A 40 -6.72 15.45 -1.63
N GLY A 41 -5.94 15.87 -0.64
CA GLY A 41 -6.43 16.39 0.64
C GLY A 41 -6.04 15.52 1.84
N GLU A 42 -6.46 15.95 3.02
CA GLU A 42 -6.03 15.36 4.30
C GLU A 42 -6.47 13.90 4.44
N LYS A 43 -7.69 13.56 3.97
CA LYS A 43 -8.20 12.19 3.94
C LYS A 43 -7.41 11.28 3.00
N SER A 44 -6.93 11.80 1.86
CA SER A 44 -6.08 11.03 0.94
C SER A 44 -4.76 10.67 1.59
N LYS A 45 -4.17 11.57 2.38
CA LYS A 45 -2.92 11.29 3.08
C LYS A 45 -3.06 10.19 4.14
N VAL A 46 -4.18 10.19 4.87
CA VAL A 46 -4.50 9.09 5.79
C VAL A 46 -4.71 7.77 5.02
N PHE A 47 -5.34 7.84 3.85
CA PHE A 47 -5.53 6.68 2.99
C PHE A 47 -4.21 6.12 2.45
N GLU A 48 -3.27 6.97 2.01
CA GLU A 48 -1.92 6.57 1.58
C GLU A 48 -1.18 5.78 2.68
N ILE A 49 -1.25 6.25 3.92
CA ILE A 49 -0.68 5.54 5.08
C ILE A 49 -1.40 4.19 5.32
N ALA A 50 -2.72 4.17 5.14
CA ALA A 50 -3.52 2.96 5.35
C ALA A 50 -3.23 1.87 4.30
N ILE A 51 -3.06 2.22 3.03
CA ILE A 51 -2.78 1.23 1.96
C ILE A 51 -1.38 0.63 2.09
N GLN A 52 -0.40 1.38 2.61
CA GLN A 52 0.95 0.86 2.89
C GLN A 52 0.93 -0.26 3.95
N SER A 53 0.02 -0.19 4.92
CA SER A 53 -0.21 -1.29 5.86
C SER A 53 -0.68 -2.57 5.16
N GLY A 54 -1.44 -2.44 4.07
CA GLY A 54 -1.83 -3.56 3.22
C GLY A 54 -0.64 -4.21 2.50
N ALA A 55 0.31 -3.41 2.01
CA ALA A 55 1.54 -3.91 1.43
C ALA A 55 2.40 -4.66 2.47
N ILE A 56 2.55 -4.12 3.67
CA ILE A 56 3.23 -4.80 4.79
C ILE A 56 2.53 -6.14 5.11
N PHE A 57 1.20 -6.14 5.16
CA PHE A 57 0.44 -7.36 5.43
C PHE A 57 0.64 -8.42 4.35
N ALA A 58 0.74 -8.02 3.08
CA ALA A 58 1.06 -8.94 1.98
C ALA A 58 2.43 -9.62 2.17
N VAL A 59 3.44 -8.88 2.65
CA VAL A 59 4.77 -9.44 2.98
C VAL A 59 4.70 -10.40 4.16
N ILE A 60 3.93 -10.06 5.21
CA ILE A 60 3.74 -10.94 6.37
C ILE A 60 3.13 -12.27 5.94
N LEU A 61 2.09 -12.24 5.09
CA LEU A 61 1.47 -13.45 4.55
C LEU A 61 2.44 -14.22 3.65
N PHE A 62 3.18 -13.54 2.77
CA PHE A 62 4.15 -14.16 1.88
C PHE A 62 5.27 -14.89 2.64
N TYR A 63 5.75 -14.30 3.75
CA TYR A 63 6.79 -14.89 4.60
C TYR A 63 6.26 -15.60 5.85
N TRP A 64 4.97 -15.92 5.91
CA TRP A 64 4.31 -16.43 7.13
C TRP A 64 5.09 -17.58 7.80
N GLN A 65 5.43 -18.62 7.04
CA GLN A 65 6.16 -19.79 7.55
C GLN A 65 7.57 -19.42 8.02
N ARG A 66 8.27 -18.56 7.29
CA ARG A 66 9.63 -18.12 7.63
C ARG A 66 9.66 -17.26 8.88
N LEU A 67 8.71 -16.32 8.99
CA LEU A 67 8.55 -15.46 10.16
C LEU A 67 8.25 -16.30 11.39
N TRP A 68 7.29 -17.23 11.30
CA TRP A 68 6.94 -18.10 12.42
C TRP A 68 8.07 -19.05 12.81
N GLY A 69 8.77 -19.63 11.83
CA GLY A 69 9.94 -20.46 12.06
C GLY A 69 11.09 -19.70 12.73
N THR A 70 11.29 -18.44 12.37
CA THR A 70 12.29 -17.57 13.02
C THR A 70 11.87 -17.23 14.45
N LEU A 71 10.61 -16.85 14.66
CA LEU A 71 10.08 -16.53 16.00
C LEU A 71 10.16 -17.70 16.97
N LEU A 72 9.83 -18.91 16.52
CA LEU A 72 9.90 -20.12 17.36
C LEU A 72 11.33 -20.65 17.55
N GLY A 73 12.22 -20.41 16.59
CA GLY A 73 13.63 -20.82 16.67
C GLY A 73 14.53 -19.84 17.46
N LEU A 74 13.96 -18.74 17.96
CA LEU A 74 14.66 -17.76 18.81
C LEU A 74 14.62 -18.13 20.32
N GLY A 75 13.98 -19.25 20.69
CA GLY A 75 13.99 -19.84 22.03
C GLY A 75 14.86 -21.09 22.09
#